data_AF-A0A7J3T1H5-F1
#
_entry.id   AF-A0A7J3T1H5-F1
#
_cell.length_a   1.000
_cell.length_b   1.000
_cell.length_c   1.000
_cell.angle_alpha   90.00
_cell.angle_beta   90.00
_cell.angle_gamma   90.00
#
_symmetry.space_group_name_H-M   'P 1'
#
loop_
_entity.id
_entity.type
_entity.pdbx_description
1 polymer ?
#
loop_
_entity_poly.entity_id
_entity_poly.type
_entity_poly.pdbx_seq_one_letter_code
_entity_poly.pdbx_strand_id
1 'polypeptide(L)'
;MGNASVWKVLDGMIADFRRRGADVPSETVNDLRTAKTILKIMEANVECGQNLQEVEHYLGRVQVYLVSEGQKRFGQEYVDSWIAKIDEASRKMPDREENEERFVPGLPRQQSWIRITASAELPLEEAKKLANDSGLFCVEQTENVLLVHGEKEKVKDLVKKIAKKHKP
;
A
#
# COMPACT_ATOMS: atom_id res chain seq x y z
N MET A 1 2.15 -1.59 12.91
CA MET A 1 0.73 -1.57 13.33
C MET A 1 -0.15 -1.75 12.11
N GLY A 2 -1.29 -2.43 12.24
CA GLY A 2 -2.20 -2.75 11.13
C GLY A 2 -3.08 -1.59 10.64
N ASN A 3 -2.64 -0.33 10.73
CA ASN A 3 -3.47 0.85 10.44
C ASN A 3 -4.01 0.86 9.01
N ALA A 4 -3.23 0.35 8.04
CA ALA A 4 -3.69 0.15 6.67
C ALA A 4 -4.81 -0.91 6.56
N SER A 5 -4.71 -1.99 7.33
CA SER A 5 -5.74 -3.03 7.40
C SER A 5 -7.01 -2.51 8.09
N VAL A 6 -6.86 -1.75 9.18
CA VAL A 6 -7.99 -1.10 9.87
C VAL A 6 -8.70 -0.11 8.94
N TRP A 7 -7.94 0.70 8.20
CA TRP A 7 -8.47 1.60 7.18
C TRP A 7 -9.35 0.85 6.15
N LYS A 8 -8.89 -0.31 5.64
CA LYS A 8 -9.66 -1.13 4.69
C LYS A 8 -10.97 -1.63 5.30
N VAL A 9 -10.95 -2.04 6.57
CA VAL A 9 -12.17 -2.51 7.26
C VAL A 9 -13.19 -1.37 7.41
N LEU A 10 -12.74 -0.17 7.82
CA LEU A 10 -13.61 1.00 7.96
C LEU A 10 -14.17 1.46 6.60
N ASP A 11 -13.36 1.44 5.54
CA ASP A 11 -13.82 1.72 4.17
C ASP A 11 -14.90 0.72 3.73
N GLY A 12 -14.71 -0.57 4.04
CA GLY A 12 -15.70 -1.61 3.81
C GLY A 12 -17.01 -1.40 4.58
N MET A 13 -16.93 -0.93 5.82
CA MET A 13 -18.11 -0.61 6.64
C MET A 13 -18.88 0.58 6.07
N ILE A 14 -18.20 1.64 5.62
CA ILE A 14 -18.84 2.77 4.91
C ILE A 14 -19.53 2.30 3.63
N ALA A 15 -18.87 1.43 2.86
CA ALA A 15 -19.46 0.88 1.64
C ALA A 15 -20.71 0.02 1.92
N ASP A 16 -20.73 -0.69 3.05
CA ASP A 16 -21.90 -1.46 3.49
C ASP A 16 -23.04 -0.56 3.97
N PHE A 17 -22.75 0.53 4.69
CA PHE A 17 -23.74 1.56 5.04
C PHE A 17 -24.45 2.11 3.81
N ARG A 18 -23.67 2.52 2.80
CA ARG A 18 -24.21 3.05 1.55
C ARG A 18 -25.05 2.02 0.80
N ARG A 19 -24.62 0.75 0.78
CA ARG A 19 -25.40 -0.36 0.19
C ARG A 19 -26.74 -0.57 0.89
N ARG A 20 -26.80 -0.32 2.20
CA ARG A 20 -28.02 -0.41 3.03
C ARG A 20 -28.83 0.89 3.05
N GLY A 21 -28.46 1.89 2.25
CA GLY A 21 -29.18 3.18 2.18
C GLY A 21 -28.89 4.13 3.35
N ALA A 22 -27.85 3.87 4.14
CA ALA A 22 -27.41 4.78 5.19
C ALA A 22 -26.41 5.80 4.65
N ASP A 23 -26.78 7.08 4.73
CA ASP A 23 -25.86 8.18 4.44
C ASP A 23 -24.79 8.32 5.54
N VAL A 24 -23.56 8.58 5.12
CA VAL A 24 -22.40 8.78 6.00
C VAL A 24 -21.91 10.22 5.79
N PRO A 25 -21.80 11.03 6.86
CA PRO A 25 -21.36 12.41 6.79
C PRO A 25 -20.05 12.58 6.02
N SER A 26 -19.99 13.65 5.24
CA SER A 26 -18.79 13.98 4.45
C SER A 26 -17.55 14.17 5.32
N GLU A 27 -17.71 14.63 6.57
CA GLU A 27 -16.62 14.75 7.54
C GLU A 27 -15.95 13.39 7.82
N THR A 28 -16.75 12.36 8.13
CA THR A 28 -16.25 11.00 8.38
C THR A 28 -15.55 10.42 7.15
N VAL A 29 -16.09 10.67 5.95
CA VAL A 29 -15.47 10.22 4.70
C VAL A 29 -14.16 10.96 4.43
N ASN A 30 -14.09 12.25 4.77
CA ASN A 30 -12.88 13.06 4.63
C ASN A 30 -11.81 12.62 5.63
N ASP A 31 -12.16 12.37 6.90
CA ASP A 31 -11.23 11.84 7.91
C ASP A 31 -10.60 10.52 7.43
N LEU A 32 -11.42 9.60 6.90
CA LEU A 32 -10.93 8.34 6.34
C LEU A 32 -10.01 8.57 5.12
N ARG A 33 -10.31 9.56 4.27
CA ARG A 33 -9.45 9.92 3.13
C ARG A 33 -8.13 10.53 3.57
N THR A 34 -8.14 11.38 4.60
CA THR A 34 -6.94 11.98 5.18
C THR A 34 -6.03 10.91 5.76
N ALA A 35 -6.58 9.98 6.55
CA ALA A 35 -5.85 8.82 7.05
C ALA A 35 -5.19 8.01 5.92
N LYS A 36 -5.90 7.76 4.81
CA LYS A 36 -5.34 7.06 3.63
C LYS A 36 -4.15 7.80 3.03
N THR A 37 -4.24 9.11 2.94
CA THR A 37 -3.19 9.95 2.36
C THR A 37 -1.93 9.89 3.22
N ILE A 38 -2.09 10.03 4.55
CA ILE A 38 -0.98 9.97 5.49
C ILE A 38 -0.33 8.58 5.48
N LEU A 39 -1.13 7.49 5.48
CA LEU A 39 -0.62 6.12 5.35
C LEU A 39 0.25 5.94 4.10
N LYS A 40 -0.20 6.43 2.94
CA LYS A 40 0.59 6.38 1.70
C LYS A 40 1.88 7.20 1.76
N ILE A 41 1.85 8.35 2.42
CA ILE A 41 3.05 9.18 2.62
C ILE A 41 4.06 8.44 3.51
N MET A 42 3.59 7.77 4.56
CA MET A 42 4.43 6.96 5.46
C MET A 42 5.01 5.73 4.75
N GLU A 43 4.26 5.11 3.82
CA GLU A 43 4.80 4.04 2.95
C GLU A 43 5.92 4.54 2.03
N ALA A 44 5.86 5.81 1.61
CA ALA A 44 6.83 6.41 0.70
C ALA A 44 8.07 7.00 1.43
N ASN A 45 7.93 7.47 2.67
CA ASN A 45 8.99 8.13 3.44
C ASN A 45 9.04 7.61 4.89
N VAL A 46 10.19 7.06 5.29
CA VAL A 46 10.40 6.37 6.59
C VAL A 46 10.47 7.31 7.81
N GLU A 47 10.73 8.61 7.62
CA GLU A 47 11.02 9.56 8.72
C GLU A 47 9.79 10.16 9.42
N CYS A 48 8.58 9.64 9.22
CA CYS A 48 7.34 10.28 9.67
C CYS A 48 6.70 9.62 10.90
N GLY A 49 7.39 9.66 12.05
CA GLY A 49 6.85 9.17 13.33
C GLY A 49 5.64 9.95 13.86
N GLN A 50 5.55 11.26 13.59
CA GLN A 50 4.42 12.11 14.00
C GLN A 50 3.12 11.76 13.27
N ASN A 51 3.22 11.25 12.04
CA ASN A 51 2.08 10.90 11.20
C ASN A 51 1.27 9.70 11.73
N LEU A 52 1.88 8.85 12.57
CA LEU A 52 1.22 7.64 13.05
C LEU A 52 0.08 7.94 14.03
N GLN A 53 0.33 8.82 15.01
CA GLN A 53 -0.70 9.23 15.98
C GLN A 53 -1.85 9.96 15.30
N GLU A 54 -1.55 10.73 14.26
CA GLU A 54 -2.56 11.44 13.48
C GLU A 54 -3.45 10.46 12.70
N VAL A 55 -2.87 9.42 12.09
CA VAL A 55 -3.63 8.35 11.44
C VAL A 55 -4.54 7.64 12.44
N GLU A 56 -4.03 7.27 13.61
CA GLU A 56 -4.82 6.63 14.67
C GLU A 56 -5.97 7.51 15.13
N HIS A 57 -5.75 8.81 15.25
CA HIS A 57 -6.80 9.77 15.61
C HIS A 57 -7.92 9.82 14.56
N TYR A 58 -7.58 9.95 13.27
CA TYR A 58 -8.59 9.94 12.21
C TYR A 58 -9.35 8.61 12.12
N LEU A 59 -8.64 7.47 12.17
CA LEU A 59 -9.28 6.16 12.16
C LEU A 59 -10.18 5.96 13.38
N GLY A 60 -9.76 6.42 14.55
CA GLY A 60 -10.55 6.38 15.79
C GLY A 60 -11.84 7.18 15.70
N ARG A 61 -11.78 8.42 15.16
CA ARG A 61 -12.98 9.25 14.94
C ARG A 61 -13.98 8.57 14.01
N VAL A 62 -13.49 7.99 12.92
CA VAL A 62 -14.31 7.25 11.96
C VAL A 62 -14.93 6.01 12.61
N GLN A 63 -14.13 5.23 13.35
CA GLN A 63 -14.61 4.05 14.05
C GLN A 63 -15.71 4.38 15.05
N VAL A 64 -15.51 5.38 15.92
CA VAL A 64 -16.52 5.79 16.92
C VAL A 64 -17.83 6.17 16.25
N TYR A 65 -17.77 6.92 15.15
CA TYR A 65 -18.95 7.27 14.38
C TYR A 65 -19.65 6.03 13.80
N LEU A 66 -18.93 5.18 13.08
CA LEU A 66 -19.51 4.03 12.39
C LEU A 66 -20.07 2.98 13.35
N VAL A 67 -19.40 2.75 14.48
CA VAL A 67 -19.88 1.85 15.55
C VAL A 67 -21.19 2.40 16.13
N SER A 68 -21.19 3.68 16.51
CA SER A 68 -22.38 4.31 17.12
C SER A 68 -23.57 4.34 16.16
N GLU A 69 -23.33 4.73 14.91
CA GLU A 69 -24.39 4.84 13.91
C GLU A 69 -24.85 3.46 13.41
N GLY A 70 -23.91 2.51 13.30
CA GLY A 70 -24.21 1.13 12.93
C GLY A 70 -25.05 0.43 13.97
N GLN A 71 -24.79 0.69 15.25
CA GLN A 71 -25.55 0.10 16.35
C GLN A 71 -26.99 0.64 16.34
N LYS A 72 -27.15 1.94 16.11
CA LYS A 72 -28.48 2.59 16.01
C LYS A 72 -29.31 2.09 14.84
N ARG A 73 -28.70 1.87 13.67
CA ARG A 73 -29.43 1.54 12.42
C ARG A 73 -29.56 0.06 12.14
N PHE A 74 -28.56 -0.74 12.51
CA PHE A 74 -28.42 -2.14 12.12
C PHE A 74 -28.31 -3.11 13.31
N GLY A 75 -28.28 -2.57 14.54
CA GLY A 75 -28.27 -3.36 15.77
C GLY A 75 -26.87 -3.78 16.22
N GLN A 76 -26.82 -4.38 17.41
CA GLN A 76 -25.58 -4.77 18.08
C GLN A 76 -24.81 -5.86 17.32
N GLU A 77 -25.50 -6.90 16.85
CA GLU A 77 -24.89 -8.03 16.15
C GLU A 77 -24.15 -7.60 14.87
N TYR A 78 -24.68 -6.61 14.17
CA TYR A 78 -24.04 -6.03 13.00
C TYR A 78 -22.70 -5.40 13.37
N VAL A 79 -22.69 -4.57 14.42
CA VAL A 79 -21.50 -3.84 14.87
C VAL A 79 -20.46 -4.77 15.48
N ASP A 80 -20.86 -5.78 16.24
CA ASP A 80 -19.95 -6.75 16.85
C ASP A 80 -19.11 -7.46 15.77
N SER A 81 -19.73 -7.80 14.64
CA SER A 81 -19.04 -8.40 13.50
C SER A 81 -17.97 -7.48 12.89
N TRP A 82 -18.20 -6.16 12.90
CA TRP A 82 -17.25 -5.17 12.42
C TRP A 82 -16.15 -4.88 13.43
N ILE A 83 -16.49 -4.79 14.73
CA ILE A 83 -15.50 -4.63 15.81
C ILE A 83 -14.51 -5.80 15.80
N ALA A 84 -15.00 -7.04 15.64
CA ALA A 84 -14.12 -8.20 15.53
C ALA A 84 -13.15 -8.10 14.34
N LYS A 85 -13.62 -7.62 13.19
CA LYS A 85 -12.76 -7.39 12.00
C LYS A 85 -11.75 -6.28 12.22
N ILE A 86 -12.12 -5.21 12.91
CA ILE A 86 -11.21 -4.09 13.24
C ILE A 86 -10.12 -4.58 14.21
N ASP A 87 -10.49 -5.34 15.25
CA ASP A 87 -9.55 -5.92 16.21
C ASP A 87 -8.57 -6.89 15.52
N GLU A 88 -9.07 -7.78 14.65
CA GLU A 88 -8.23 -8.65 13.83
C GLU A 88 -7.28 -7.82 12.93
N ALA A 89 -7.80 -6.80 12.25
CA ALA A 89 -7.01 -5.94 11.37
C ALA A 89 -5.93 -5.16 12.12
N SER A 90 -6.18 -4.77 13.37
CA SER A 90 -5.21 -4.05 14.21
C SER A 90 -4.00 -4.91 14.59
N ARG A 91 -4.23 -6.22 14.78
CA ARG A 91 -3.21 -7.21 15.13
C ARG A 91 -2.40 -7.70 13.94
N LYS A 92 -2.92 -7.58 12.71
CA LYS A 92 -2.15 -7.89 11.51
C LYS A 92 -0.98 -6.90 11.39
N MET A 93 0.24 -7.42 11.38
CA MET A 93 1.37 -6.67 10.85
C MET A 93 1.06 -6.35 9.37
N PRO A 94 1.53 -5.21 8.83
CA PRO A 94 1.33 -4.93 7.43
C PRO A 94 2.04 -6.03 6.63
N ASP A 95 1.27 -6.99 6.13
CA ASP A 95 1.70 -7.72 4.95
C ASP A 95 1.95 -6.64 3.92
N ARG A 96 3.19 -6.60 3.44
CA ARG A 96 3.60 -5.72 2.37
C ARG A 96 2.90 -6.25 1.12
N GLU A 97 1.59 -6.00 1.01
CA GLU A 97 0.84 -6.23 -0.21
C GLU A 97 1.56 -5.41 -1.27
N GLU A 98 2.26 -6.12 -2.16
CA GLU A 98 2.75 -5.59 -3.42
C GLU A 98 1.57 -4.88 -4.09
N ASN A 99 1.51 -3.56 -3.92
CA ASN A 99 0.77 -2.71 -4.83
C ASN A 99 1.53 -2.79 -6.15
N GLU A 100 1.24 -3.84 -6.92
CA GLU A 100 1.31 -3.77 -8.36
C GLU A 100 0.53 -2.51 -8.76
N GLU A 101 1.19 -1.68 -9.57
CA GLU A 101 0.67 -0.41 -10.08
C GLU A 101 0.65 0.75 -9.09
N ARG A 102 1.67 1.62 -9.18
CA ARG A 102 1.49 3.07 -9.05
C ARG A 102 2.69 3.81 -9.62
N PHE A 103 2.48 4.31 -10.84
CA PHE A 103 3.06 5.49 -11.47
C PHE A 103 4.21 6.18 -10.72
N VAL A 104 5.41 6.19 -11.31
CA VAL A 104 6.57 6.96 -10.81
C VAL A 104 6.62 8.32 -11.54
N PRO A 105 6.49 9.45 -10.84
CA PRO A 105 6.67 10.77 -11.43
C PRO A 105 8.11 10.89 -11.97
N GLY A 106 8.26 11.22 -13.26
CA GLY A 106 9.58 11.45 -13.89
C GLY A 106 10.00 10.42 -14.96
N LEU A 107 9.25 9.32 -15.13
CA LEU A 107 9.52 8.35 -16.21
C LEU A 107 8.52 8.53 -17.37
N PRO A 108 8.99 8.62 -18.64
CA PRO A 108 8.12 8.71 -19.80
C PRO A 108 7.16 7.51 -19.87
N ARG A 109 5.87 7.75 -20.05
CA ARG A 109 4.79 6.73 -20.14
C ARG A 109 5.00 5.66 -21.25
N GLN A 110 6.03 5.81 -22.09
CA GLN A 110 6.36 4.90 -23.18
C GLN A 110 7.54 3.96 -22.90
N GLN A 111 8.24 4.10 -21.76
CA GLN A 111 9.34 3.20 -21.40
C GLN A 111 8.89 2.19 -20.35
N SER A 112 9.28 0.93 -20.54
CA SER A 112 9.05 -0.12 -19.54
C SER A 112 10.10 -0.01 -18.45
N TRP A 113 9.70 -0.22 -17.20
CA TRP A 113 10.59 -0.14 -16.06
C TRP A 113 10.21 -1.18 -15.01
N ILE A 114 11.19 -1.61 -14.23
CA ILE A 114 11.04 -2.54 -13.12
C ILE A 114 11.83 -2.03 -11.91
N ARG A 115 11.36 -2.36 -10.71
CA ARG A 115 12.15 -2.19 -9.49
C ARG A 115 12.73 -3.54 -9.09
N ILE A 116 14.02 -3.57 -8.83
CA ILE A 116 14.74 -4.74 -8.32
C ILE A 116 15.14 -4.41 -6.88
N THR A 117 14.59 -5.16 -5.94
CA THR A 117 14.97 -5.08 -4.53
C THR A 117 16.19 -5.99 -4.31
N ALA A 118 17.30 -5.42 -3.84
CA ALA A 118 18.49 -6.17 -3.50
C ALA A 118 18.16 -7.23 -2.44
N SER A 119 18.51 -8.48 -2.74
CA SER A 119 18.29 -9.65 -1.89
C SER A 119 19.60 -10.41 -1.74
N ALA A 120 19.73 -11.30 -0.76
CA ALA A 120 20.97 -12.07 -0.53
C ALA A 120 21.43 -12.86 -1.77
N GLU A 121 20.48 -13.20 -2.66
CA GLU A 121 20.71 -13.94 -3.91
C GLU A 121 20.92 -13.03 -5.13
N LEU A 122 20.63 -11.73 -5.01
CA LEU A 122 20.83 -10.74 -6.06
C LEU A 122 21.23 -9.39 -5.45
N PRO A 123 22.53 -9.22 -5.13
CA PRO A 123 23.04 -7.95 -4.61
C PRO A 123 22.88 -6.84 -5.65
N LEU A 124 22.71 -5.60 -5.18
CA LEU A 124 22.49 -4.40 -6.00
C LEU A 124 23.53 -4.25 -7.13
N GLU A 125 24.78 -4.60 -6.83
CA GLU A 125 25.90 -4.56 -7.76
C GLU A 125 25.75 -5.55 -8.93
N GLU A 126 25.17 -6.72 -8.68
CA GLU A 126 24.91 -7.72 -9.72
C GLU A 126 23.71 -7.31 -10.58
N ALA A 127 22.67 -6.72 -9.97
CA ALA A 127 21.55 -6.12 -10.68
C ALA A 127 22.00 -5.00 -11.63
N LYS A 128 22.87 -4.10 -11.16
CA LYS A 128 23.46 -3.02 -11.96
C LYS A 128 24.26 -3.54 -13.14
N LYS A 129 25.12 -4.55 -12.92
CA LYS A 129 25.90 -5.16 -14.00
C LYS A 129 25.00 -5.77 -15.08
N LEU A 130 24.02 -6.57 -14.69
CA LEU A 130 23.09 -7.21 -15.64
C LEU A 130 22.26 -6.21 -16.46
N ALA A 131 21.87 -5.10 -15.84
CA ALA A 131 21.12 -4.05 -16.50
C ALA A 131 22.01 -3.22 -17.45
N ASN A 132 23.25 -2.89 -17.06
CA ASN A 132 24.24 -2.25 -17.93
C ASN A 132 24.62 -3.13 -19.12
N ASP A 133 24.84 -4.44 -18.91
CA ASP A 133 25.12 -5.40 -19.99
C ASP A 133 23.96 -5.51 -20.98
N SER A 134 22.74 -5.22 -20.53
CA SER A 134 21.53 -5.23 -21.36
C SER A 134 21.22 -3.85 -21.96
N GLY A 135 22.06 -2.84 -21.74
CA GLY A 135 21.88 -1.48 -22.25
C GLY A 135 20.67 -0.75 -21.64
N LEU A 136 20.29 -1.10 -20.41
CA LEU A 136 19.18 -0.49 -19.66
C LEU A 136 19.70 0.58 -18.71
N PHE A 137 18.91 1.63 -18.51
CA PHE A 137 19.25 2.70 -17.59
C PHE A 137 18.89 2.29 -16.15
N CYS A 138 19.83 2.53 -15.24
CA CYS A 138 19.69 2.19 -13.83
C CYS A 138 19.67 3.47 -13.00
N VAL A 139 18.67 3.60 -12.12
CA VAL A 139 18.58 4.67 -11.15
C VAL A 139 18.46 4.04 -9.77
N GLU A 140 19.42 4.34 -8.91
CA GLU A 140 19.35 3.92 -7.51
C GLU A 140 18.32 4.79 -6.78
N GLN A 141 17.27 4.18 -6.22
CA GLN A 141 16.24 4.93 -5.49
C GLN A 141 16.45 4.89 -3.97
N THR A 142 17.04 3.82 -3.43
CA THR A 142 17.29 3.62 -1.99
C THR A 142 18.45 2.64 -1.82
N GLU A 143 19.05 2.53 -0.62
CA GLU A 143 20.19 1.65 -0.32
C GLU A 143 20.04 0.19 -0.82
N ASN A 144 18.82 -0.32 -0.95
CA ASN A 144 18.52 -1.67 -1.45
C ASN A 144 17.54 -1.72 -2.63
N VAL A 145 17.29 -0.62 -3.34
CA VAL A 145 16.31 -0.59 -4.45
C VAL A 145 16.91 0.03 -5.70
N LEU A 146 16.99 -0.79 -6.76
CA LEU A 146 17.42 -0.39 -8.09
C LEU A 146 16.21 -0.25 -9.02
N LEU A 147 16.03 0.91 -9.62
CA LEU A 147 15.08 1.13 -10.70
C LEU A 147 15.78 0.90 -12.03
N VAL A 148 15.26 -0.01 -12.85
CA VAL A 148 15.79 -0.27 -14.19
C VAL A 148 14.73 0.12 -15.22
N HIS A 149 15.08 0.98 -16.18
CA HIS A 149 14.16 1.43 -17.23
C HIS A 149 14.81 1.39 -18.62
N GLY A 150 14.00 1.14 -19.65
CA GLY A 150 14.45 1.12 -21.03
C GLY A 150 13.42 0.51 -21.99
N GLU A 151 13.93 -0.05 -23.09
CA GLU A 151 13.09 -0.72 -24.07
C GLU A 151 12.39 -1.95 -23.47
N LYS A 152 11.10 -2.10 -23.78
CA LYS A 152 10.24 -3.17 -23.27
C LYS A 152 10.82 -4.57 -23.46
N GLU A 153 11.46 -4.82 -24.59
CA GLU A 153 12.04 -6.12 -24.92
C GLU A 153 13.25 -6.43 -24.03
N LYS A 154 14.15 -5.46 -23.85
CA LYS A 154 15.34 -5.58 -23.00
C LYS A 154 14.97 -5.75 -21.52
N VAL A 155 13.96 -5.02 -21.04
CA VAL A 155 13.44 -5.17 -19.66
C VAL A 155 12.86 -6.58 -19.46
N LYS A 156 12.09 -7.08 -20.44
CA LYS A 156 11.52 -8.43 -20.37
C LYS A 156 12.60 -9.52 -20.38
N ASP A 157 13.67 -9.34 -21.15
CA ASP A 157 14.80 -10.26 -21.17
C ASP A 157 15.62 -10.22 -19.89
N LEU A 158 15.76 -9.05 -19.25
CA LEU A 158 16.36 -8.94 -17.92
C LEU A 158 15.55 -9.72 -16.88
N VAL A 159 14.22 -9.55 -16.85
CA VAL A 159 13.32 -10.31 -15.94
C VAL A 159 13.45 -11.81 -16.20
N LYS A 160 13.48 -12.25 -17.47
CA LYS A 160 13.68 -13.67 -17.81
C LYS A 160 15.05 -14.19 -17.34
N LYS A 161 16.13 -13.42 -17.49
CA LYS A 161 17.47 -13.80 -17.03
C LYS A 161 17.50 -13.97 -15.51
N ILE A 162 16.91 -13.02 -14.78
CA ILE A 162 16.81 -13.08 -13.31
C ILE A 162 15.96 -14.29 -12.89
N ALA A 163 14.79 -14.48 -13.48
CA ALA A 163 13.91 -15.62 -13.18
C ALA A 163 14.53 -16.98 -13.53
N LYS A 164 15.31 -17.07 -14.63
CA LYS A 164 15.98 -18.31 -15.05
C LYS A 164 17.17 -18.67 -14.16
N LYS A 165 17.80 -17.67 -13.53
CA LYS A 165 18.83 -17.85 -12.50
C LYS A 165 18.23 -18.30 -11.15
N HIS A 166 16.91 -18.22 -11.02
CA HIS A 166 16.13 -18.51 -9.83
C HIS A 166 15.12 -19.66 -10.07
N LYS A 167 15.54 -20.68 -10.84
CA LYS A 167 14.81 -21.96 -10.90
C LYS A 167 15.40 -22.87 -9.81
N PRO A 168 14.59 -23.39 -8.88
CA PRO A 168 15.07 -24.27 -7.80
C PRO A 168 15.70 -25.56 -8.32
#